data_AF-A0A7W9YUS7-F1
#
_entry.id   AF-A0A7W9YUS7-F1
#
_cell.length_a   1.000
_cell.length_b   1.000
_cell.length_c   1.000
_cell.angle_alpha   90.00
_cell.angle_beta   90.00
_cell.angle_gamma   90.00
#
_symmetry.space_group_name_H-M   'P 1'
#
loop_
_entity.id
_entity.type
_entity.pdbx_description
1 polymer ?
#
loop_
_entity_poly.entity_id
_entity_poly.type
_entity_poly.pdbx_seq_one_letter_code
_entity_poly.pdbx_strand_id
1 'polypeptide(L)' 'MSGDVVNLRQARKAKQRLEKERQADQNRLTFGRSKTEKTLTKALNRKAERSLDQGRLEKQDDRD' A
#
# COMPACT_ATOMS: atom_id res chain seq x y z
N MET A 1 -4.57 35.90 35.55
CA MET A 1 -4.37 35.73 34.10
C MET A 1 -3.44 34.54 33.90
N SER A 2 -4.00 33.34 33.83
CA SER A 2 -3.26 32.09 33.62
C SER A 2 -2.84 32.03 32.15
N GLY A 3 -1.53 32.13 31.89
CA GLY A 3 -1.00 31.99 30.54
C GLY A 3 -1.21 30.57 30.02
N ASP A 4 -1.80 30.44 28.83
CA ASP A 4 -1.98 29.15 28.17
C ASP A 4 -0.62 28.51 27.90
N VAL A 5 -0.32 27.44 28.62
CA VAL A 5 0.90 26.64 28.41
C VAL A 5 0.68 25.73 27.20
N VAL A 6 1.15 26.17 26.04
CA VAL A 6 1.01 25.37 24.82
C VAL A 6 2.07 24.27 24.77
N ASN A 7 1.62 23.01 24.68
CA ASN A 7 2.52 21.88 24.56
C ASN A 7 3.12 21.78 23.14
N LEU A 8 4.35 22.27 22.99
CA LEU A 8 5.07 22.28 21.71
C LEU A 8 5.29 20.87 21.13
N ARG A 9 5.38 19.82 21.95
CA ARG A 9 5.53 18.43 21.47
C ARG A 9 4.26 17.98 20.75
N GLN A 10 3.09 18.29 21.31
CA GLN A 10 1.81 17.96 20.69
C GLN A 10 1.60 18.76 19.39
N ALA A 11 1.95 20.05 19.40
CA ALA A 11 1.89 20.91 18.21
C ALA A 11 2.78 20.37 17.07
N ARG A 12 4.03 19.99 17.37
CA ARG A 12 4.93 19.36 16.39
C ARG A 12 4.38 18.04 15.85
N LYS A 13 3.82 17.19 16.72
CA LYS A 13 3.21 15.92 16.31
C LYS A 13 2.00 16.14 15.40
N ALA A 14 1.16 17.12 15.71
CA ALA A 14 0.02 17.48 14.86
C ALA A 14 0.49 17.95 13.46
N LYS A 15 1.50 18.83 13.40
CA LYS A 15 2.11 19.27 12.14
C LYS A 15 2.63 18.09 11.30
N GLN A 16 3.37 17.17 11.92
CA GLN A 16 3.88 15.97 11.24
C GLN A 16 2.78 15.05 10.71
N ARG A 17 1.65 14.91 11.42
CA ARG A 17 0.51 14.13 10.92
C ARG A 17 -0.11 14.79 9.70
N LEU A 18 -0.33 16.10 9.75
CA LEU A 18 -0.90 16.87 8.65
C LEU A 18 -0.02 16.81 7.39
N GLU A 19 1.30 16.92 7.54
CA GLU A 19 2.24 16.78 6.42
C GLU A 19 2.17 15.38 5.79
N LYS A 20 2.07 14.33 6.62
CA LYS A 20 1.90 12.95 6.13
C LYS A 20 0.58 12.75 5.39
N GLU A 21 -0.51 13.35 5.86
CA GLU A 21 -1.81 13.31 5.20
C GLU A 21 -1.76 14.00 3.83
N ARG A 22 -1.20 15.21 3.74
CA ARG A 22 -1.01 15.91 2.47
C ARG A 22 -0.17 15.10 1.48
N GLN A 23 0.91 14.48 1.94
CA GLN A 23 1.73 13.62 1.07
C GLN A 23 0.94 12.39 0.62
N ALA A 24 0.09 11.82 1.49
CA ALA A 24 -0.77 10.70 1.12
C ALA A 24 -1.79 11.11 0.06
N ASP A 25 -2.39 12.29 0.17
CA ASP A 25 -3.31 12.84 -0.83
C ASP A 25 -2.62 13.10 -2.17
N GLN A 26 -1.44 13.73 -2.14
CA GLN A 26 -0.62 13.90 -3.34
C GLN A 26 -0.28 12.55 -3.97
N ASN A 27 0.08 11.55 -3.17
CA ASN A 27 0.38 10.21 -3.69
C ASN A 27 -0.86 9.51 -4.28
N ARG A 28 -2.06 9.74 -3.73
CA ARG A 28 -3.33 9.25 -4.31
C ARG A 28 -3.57 9.88 -5.68
N LEU A 29 -3.32 11.19 -5.82
CA LEU A 29 -3.45 11.90 -7.09
C LEU A 29 -2.38 11.47 -8.11
N THR A 30 -1.11 11.49 -7.73
CA THR A 30 0.02 11.24 -8.65
C THR A 30 0.10 9.79 -9.10
N PHE A 31 -0.16 8.83 -8.20
CA PHE A 31 0.04 7.42 -8.51
C PHE A 31 -1.25 6.65 -8.76
N GLY A 32 -2.42 7.27 -8.56
CA GLY A 32 -3.75 6.73 -8.91
C GLY A 32 -4.18 5.45 -8.18
N ARG A 33 -3.31 4.87 -7.35
CA ARG A 33 -3.56 3.65 -6.57
C ARG A 33 -2.99 3.78 -5.17
N SER A 34 -3.87 3.61 -4.19
CA SER A 34 -3.52 3.51 -2.77
C SER A 34 -2.69 2.25 -2.47
N LYS A 35 -2.01 2.24 -1.31
CA LYS A 35 -1.25 1.06 -0.88
C LYS A 35 -2.13 -0.18 -0.73
N THR A 36 -3.35 -0.01 -0.22
CA THR A 36 -4.33 -1.10 -0.02
C THR A 36 -4.75 -1.73 -1.34
N GLU A 37 -5.03 -0.92 -2.36
CA GLU A 37 -5.35 -1.42 -3.70
C GLU A 37 -4.15 -2.17 -4.31
N LYS A 38 -2.94 -1.61 -4.21
CA LYS A 38 -1.72 -2.29 -4.68
C LYS A 38 -1.54 -3.65 -4.00
N THR A 39 -1.76 -3.73 -2.69
CA THR A 39 -1.64 -4.99 -1.94
C THR A 39 -2.70 -6.01 -2.34
N LEU A 40 -3.94 -5.56 -2.57
CA LEU A 40 -5.05 -6.42 -3.01
C LEU A 40 -4.75 -6.99 -4.40
N THR A 41 -4.37 -6.15 -5.36
CA THR A 41 -4.03 -6.59 -6.72
C THR A 41 -2.87 -7.59 -6.70
N LYS A 42 -1.83 -7.33 -5.90
CA LYS A 42 -0.69 -8.26 -5.76
C LYS A 42 -1.13 -9.62 -5.19
N ALA A 43 -2.03 -9.62 -4.20
CA ALA A 43 -2.56 -10.85 -3.62
C ALA A 43 -3.41 -11.65 -4.63
N LEU A 44 -4.25 -10.96 -5.41
CA LEU A 44 -5.06 -11.57 -6.47
C LEU A 44 -4.18 -12.17 -7.57
N ASN A 45 -3.17 -11.44 -8.05
CA ASN A 45 -2.24 -11.93 -9.07
C ASN A 45 -1.50 -13.17 -8.57
N ARG A 46 -0.97 -13.14 -7.34
CA ARG A 46 -0.30 -14.32 -6.75
C ARG A 46 -1.24 -15.53 -6.64
N LYS A 47 -2.52 -15.31 -6.33
CA LYS A 47 -3.50 -16.41 -6.29
C LYS A 47 -3.75 -16.97 -7.69
N ALA A 48 -3.86 -16.11 -8.70
CA ALA A 48 -4.04 -16.51 -10.09
C ALA A 48 -2.82 -17.30 -10.58
N GLU A 49 -1.59 -16.80 -10.37
CA GLU A 49 -0.33 -17.49 -10.67
C GLU A 49 -0.30 -18.89 -10.06
N ARG A 50 -0.56 -19.01 -8.75
CA ARG A 50 -0.61 -20.32 -8.07
C ARG A 50 -1.65 -21.26 -8.65
N SER A 51 -2.80 -20.74 -9.06
CA SER A 51 -3.86 -21.57 -9.66
C SER A 51 -3.44 -22.08 -11.04
N LEU A 52 -2.77 -21.23 -11.83
CA LEU A 52 -2.21 -21.62 -13.13
C LEU A 52 -1.07 -22.64 -12.98
N ASP A 53 -0.18 -22.44 -12.01
CA ASP A 53 0.91 -23.36 -11.72
C ASP A 53 0.38 -24.74 -11.28
N GLN A 54 -0.65 -24.77 -10.42
CA GLN A 54 -1.30 -26.02 -9.98
C GLN A 54 -2.01 -26.75 -11.12
N GLY A 55 -2.57 -26.01 -12.08
CA GLY A 55 -3.22 -26.58 -13.26
C GLY A 55 -2.26 -26.93 -14.39
N ARG A 56 -0.96 -26.65 -14.24
CA ARG A 56 0.04 -26.93 -15.27
C ARG A 56 0.32 -28.43 -15.33
N LEU A 57 -0.24 -29.07 -16.35
CA LEU A 57 0.21 -30.39 -16.80
C LEU A 57 1.53 -30.17 -17.55
N GLU A 58 2.62 -30.75 -17.03
CA GLU A 58 3.83 -30.89 -17.84
C GLU A 58 3.45 -31.75 -19.04
N LYS A 59 3.55 -31.19 -20.25
CA LYS A 59 3.56 -32.03 -21.46
C LYS A 59 4.78 -32.92 -21.30
N GLN A 60 4.55 -34.22 -21.10
CA GLN A 60 5.56 -35.21 -21.45
C GLN A 60 5.92 -34.91 -22.90
N ASP A 61 7.15 -34.42 -23.10
CA ASP A 61 7.72 -34.27 -24.42
C ASP A 61 7.93 -35.72 -24.89
N ASP A 62 6.88 -36.31 -25.45
CA ASP A 62 6.87 -37.64 -26.05
C ASP A 62 7.80 -37.58 -27.28
N ARG A 63 9.10 -37.73 -27.02
CA ARG A 63 10.15 -37.95 -28.00
C ARG A 63 11.07 -39.05 -27.48
N ASP A 64 10.57 -40.28 -27.60
CA ASP A 64 11.38 -41.48 -27.77
C ASP A 64 11.15 -42.02 -29.20
#